data_AF-A0A3A4WB86-F1
#
_entry.id   AF-A0A3A4WB86-F1
#
_cell.length_a   1.000
_cell.length_b   1.000
_cell.length_c   1.000
_cell.angle_alpha   90.00
_cell.angle_beta   90.00
_cell.angle_gamma   90.00
#
_symmetry.space_group_name_H-M   'P 1'
#
loop_
_entity.id
_entity.type
_entity.pdbx_description
1 polymer ?
#
loop_
_entity_poly.entity_id
_entity_poly.type
_entity_poly.pdbx_seq_one_letter_code
_entity_poly.pdbx_strand_id
1 'polypeptide(L)'
;MEGVLQAQAECEARFSDFLTALLRYVSAALNGSAELKPAEAVEPKPAKAKVKRVSRKLEYTPEFETAWSMYPRREEGKYAAFEKWNARLKDGYTVEQLTQATANFALDMANKERKYIMHGVKFFGRGEWFVAYIKGIPKANRLKRQDSTEKYARLVADVQY
;
A
#
# COMPACT_ATOMS: atom_id res chain seq x y z
N MET A 1 -37.24 3.75 38.49
CA MET A 1 -35.95 3.66 37.77
C MET A 1 -35.48 2.21 37.83
N GLU A 2 -36.18 1.31 37.15
CA GLU A 2 -35.96 -0.15 37.24
C GLU A 2 -35.67 -0.79 35.86
N GLY A 3 -35.18 -0.01 34.89
CA GLY A 3 -34.96 -0.48 33.51
C GLY A 3 -33.50 -0.63 33.09
N VAL A 4 -32.56 0.00 33.79
CA VAL A 4 -31.13 0.03 33.39
C VAL A 4 -30.36 -1.16 33.96
N LEU A 5 -30.78 -1.70 35.10
CA LEU A 5 -30.11 -2.82 35.77
C LEU A 5 -30.36 -4.17 35.06
N GLN A 6 -31.49 -4.34 34.37
CA GLN A 6 -31.81 -5.59 33.65
C GLN A 6 -30.93 -5.79 32.40
N ALA A 7 -30.60 -4.70 31.69
CA ALA A 7 -29.85 -4.76 30.43
C ALA A 7 -28.35 -5.11 30.63
N GLN A 8 -27.77 -4.79 31.79
CA GLN A 8 -26.38 -5.18 32.09
C GLN A 8 -26.26 -6.68 32.41
N ALA A 9 -27.26 -7.28 33.06
CA ALA A 9 -27.23 -8.71 33.41
C ALA A 9 -27.30 -9.64 32.18
N GLU A 10 -28.09 -9.28 31.15
CA GLU A 10 -28.19 -10.09 29.92
C GLU A 10 -26.93 -9.99 29.04
N CYS A 11 -26.22 -8.86 29.11
CA CYS A 11 -25.00 -8.64 28.34
C CYS A 11 -23.83 -9.48 28.87
N GLU A 12 -23.70 -9.60 30.20
CA GLU A 12 -22.69 -10.43 30.85
C GLU A 12 -22.94 -11.93 30.63
N ALA A 13 -24.20 -12.38 30.65
CA ALA A 13 -24.56 -13.76 30.36
C ALA A 13 -24.15 -14.17 28.93
N ARG A 14 -24.44 -13.32 27.94
CA ARG A 14 -24.12 -13.58 26.54
C ARG A 14 -22.62 -13.56 26.25
N PHE A 15 -21.85 -12.78 27.03
CA PHE A 15 -20.39 -12.76 26.95
C PHE A 15 -19.76 -14.02 27.56
N SER A 16 -20.30 -14.50 28.69
CA SER A 16 -19.88 -15.75 29.32
C SER A 16 -20.16 -16.98 28.44
N ASP A 17 -21.33 -17.03 27.79
CA ASP A 17 -21.68 -18.10 26.84
C ASP A 17 -20.73 -18.15 25.65
N PHE A 18 -20.34 -16.98 25.14
CA PHE A 18 -19.39 -16.87 24.04
C PHE A 18 -17.99 -17.37 24.43
N LEU A 19 -17.49 -16.98 25.60
CA LEU A 19 -16.20 -17.47 26.10
C LEU A 19 -16.21 -18.97 26.37
N THR A 20 -17.32 -19.51 26.89
CA THR A 20 -17.48 -20.95 27.14
C THR A 20 -17.53 -21.74 25.82
N ALA A 21 -18.21 -21.23 24.79
CA ALA A 21 -18.20 -21.82 23.46
C ALA A 21 -16.79 -21.80 22.83
N LEU A 22 -16.05 -20.70 23.00
CA LEU A 22 -14.68 -20.57 22.51
C LEU A 22 -13.73 -21.55 23.21
N LEU A 23 -13.83 -21.68 24.54
CA LEU A 23 -13.05 -22.65 25.31
C LEU A 23 -13.36 -24.10 24.91
N ARG A 24 -14.63 -24.41 24.63
CA ARG A 24 -15.03 -25.74 24.12
C ARG A 24 -14.47 -26.03 22.74
N TYR A 25 -14.43 -25.04 21.85
CA TYR A 25 -13.84 -25.16 20.52
C TYR A 25 -12.33 -25.42 20.57
N VAL A 26 -11.61 -24.67 21.41
CA VAL A 26 -10.16 -24.84 21.59
C VAL A 26 -9.84 -26.20 22.23
N SER A 27 -10.63 -26.65 23.21
CA SER A 27 -10.48 -27.98 23.82
C SER A 27 -10.77 -29.12 22.83
N ALA A 28 -11.76 -28.95 21.93
CA ALA A 28 -12.03 -29.90 20.86
C ALA A 28 -10.88 -29.97 19.84
N ALA A 29 -10.24 -28.84 19.53
CA ALA A 29 -9.10 -28.78 18.62
C ALA A 29 -7.85 -29.46 19.19
N LEU A 30 -7.66 -29.47 20.51
CA LEU A 30 -6.52 -30.15 21.15
C LEU A 30 -6.71 -31.66 21.31
N ASN A 31 -7.95 -32.15 21.39
CA ASN A 31 -8.26 -33.59 21.55
C ASN A 31 -8.63 -34.29 20.22
N GLY A 32 -8.78 -33.53 19.13
CA GLY A 32 -9.11 -34.04 17.79
C GLY A 32 -7.85 -34.31 16.96
N SER A 33 -7.34 -35.54 17.01
CA SER A 33 -6.37 -36.05 16.05
C SER A 33 -7.07 -36.26 14.70
N ALA A 34 -7.00 -35.27 13.82
CA ALA A 34 -7.47 -35.37 12.44
C ALA A 34 -6.44 -34.74 11.50
N GLU A 35 -5.74 -35.61 10.78
CA GLU A 35 -4.69 -35.28 9.83
C GLU A 35 -5.21 -34.38 8.70
N LEU A 36 -4.49 -33.28 8.43
CA LEU A 36 -4.54 -32.59 7.14
C LEU A 36 -3.24 -32.85 6.38
N LYS A 37 -3.32 -33.73 5.37
CA LYS A 37 -2.37 -33.81 4.27
C LYS A 37 -2.53 -32.60 3.31
N PRO A 38 -1.45 -32.15 2.64
CA PRO A 38 -1.33 -30.82 2.06
C PRO A 38 -2.10 -30.65 0.75
N ALA A 39 -2.88 -29.57 0.64
CA ALA A 39 -3.65 -29.21 -0.54
C ALA A 39 -2.79 -28.46 -1.56
N GLU A 40 -2.52 -29.15 -2.66
CA GLU A 40 -2.00 -28.64 -3.91
C GLU A 40 -3.04 -27.76 -4.63
N ALA A 41 -2.52 -26.68 -5.21
CA ALA A 41 -3.06 -25.82 -6.27
C ALA A 41 -4.54 -25.93 -6.68
N VAL A 42 -5.31 -24.86 -6.45
CA VAL A 42 -6.14 -24.22 -7.49
C VAL A 42 -6.31 -22.74 -7.12
N GLU A 43 -5.88 -21.85 -8.03
CA GLU A 43 -6.19 -20.43 -7.97
C GLU A 43 -7.65 -20.15 -8.36
N PRO A 44 -8.39 -19.37 -7.56
CA PRO A 44 -9.48 -18.57 -8.09
C PRO A 44 -9.06 -17.10 -8.15
N LYS A 45 -8.97 -16.57 -9.37
CA LYS A 45 -9.09 -15.11 -9.61
C LYS A 45 -10.41 -14.63 -8.99
N PRO A 46 -10.43 -13.44 -8.37
CA PRO A 46 -11.63 -12.63 -8.52
C PRO A 46 -11.31 -11.21 -8.96
N ALA A 47 -12.10 -10.80 -9.94
CA ALA A 47 -12.20 -9.44 -10.42
C ALA A 47 -12.74 -8.50 -9.34
N LYS A 48 -12.07 -7.35 -9.22
CA LYS A 48 -12.58 -6.01 -8.88
C LYS A 48 -13.86 -5.95 -8.02
N ALA A 49 -13.68 -5.79 -6.72
CA ALA A 49 -14.66 -5.14 -5.84
C ALA A 49 -14.03 -3.89 -5.21
N LYS A 50 -14.61 -2.72 -5.50
CA LYS A 50 -14.24 -1.44 -4.89
C LYS A 50 -14.75 -1.45 -3.45
N VAL A 51 -13.89 -1.80 -2.49
CA VAL A 51 -14.23 -1.73 -1.07
C VAL A 51 -13.82 -0.36 -0.52
N LYS A 52 -14.80 0.47 -0.16
CA LYS A 52 -14.59 1.63 0.74
C LYS A 52 -13.97 1.08 2.02
N ARG A 53 -12.69 1.38 2.26
CA ARG A 53 -11.94 0.79 3.37
C ARG A 53 -12.37 1.43 4.68
N VAL A 54 -13.22 0.70 5.39
CA VAL A 54 -13.36 0.80 6.85
C VAL A 54 -11.96 0.74 7.45
N SER A 55 -11.63 1.75 8.24
CA SER A 55 -10.37 1.91 8.97
C SER A 55 -10.22 0.82 10.03
N ARG A 56 -9.99 -0.42 9.61
CA ARG A 56 -9.31 -1.40 10.46
C ARG A 56 -7.88 -0.89 10.59
N LYS A 57 -7.41 -0.73 11.83
CA LYS A 57 -6.05 -0.29 12.19
C LYS A 57 -5.06 -1.25 11.50
N LEU A 58 -4.67 -0.90 10.27
CA LEU A 58 -3.66 -1.62 9.54
C LEU A 58 -2.34 -1.17 10.13
N GLU A 59 -1.68 -2.06 10.85
CA GLU A 59 -0.31 -1.86 11.28
C GLU A 59 0.57 -1.80 10.03
N TYR A 60 0.93 -0.57 9.66
CA TYR A 60 1.93 -0.32 8.65
C TYR A 60 3.30 -0.49 9.30
N THR A 61 4.24 -1.08 8.56
CA THR A 61 5.63 -1.14 9.00
C THR A 61 6.21 0.28 9.09
N PRO A 62 6.97 0.62 10.14
CA PRO A 62 7.47 1.98 10.34
C PRO A 62 8.29 2.48 9.15
N GLU A 63 9.02 1.60 8.49
CA GLU A 63 9.85 1.90 7.33
C GLU A 63 9.00 2.31 6.12
N PHE A 64 7.85 1.66 5.93
CA PHE A 64 6.90 2.06 4.90
C PHE A 64 6.30 3.42 5.23
N GLU A 65 6.02 3.72 6.50
CA GLU A 65 5.49 5.02 6.88
C GLU A 65 6.49 6.15 6.65
N THR A 66 7.78 5.91 6.94
CA THR A 66 8.86 6.83 6.62
C THR A 66 8.94 7.10 5.12
N ALA A 67 9.00 6.05 4.30
CA ALA A 67 9.02 6.18 2.84
C ALA A 67 7.74 6.86 2.32
N TRP A 68 6.58 6.50 2.86
CA TRP A 68 5.29 7.07 2.48
C TRP A 68 5.22 8.56 2.82
N SER A 69 5.77 9.00 3.95
CA SER A 69 5.78 10.40 4.37
C SER A 69 6.51 11.31 3.38
N MET A 70 7.58 10.80 2.76
CA MET A 70 8.36 11.52 1.74
C MET A 70 7.63 11.66 0.41
N TYR A 71 6.64 10.80 0.13
CA TYR A 71 5.97 10.78 -1.16
C TYR A 71 5.16 12.09 -1.38
N PRO A 72 5.31 12.79 -2.51
CA PRO A 72 4.67 14.09 -2.70
C PRO A 72 3.14 14.01 -2.90
N ARG A 73 2.61 12.85 -3.34
CA ARG A 73 1.17 12.61 -3.56
C ARG A 73 0.64 11.42 -2.75
N ARG A 74 0.10 11.69 -1.56
CA ARG A 74 -0.29 10.68 -0.54
C ARG A 74 -1.79 10.52 -0.33
N GLU A 75 -2.60 11.30 -1.04
CA GLU A 75 -4.06 11.44 -0.82
C GLU A 75 -4.83 10.12 -0.99
N GLU A 76 -4.33 9.21 -1.83
CA GLU A 76 -5.06 7.99 -2.17
C GLU A 76 -4.17 6.75 -2.18
N GLY A 77 -4.74 5.64 -1.70
CA GLY A 77 -4.20 4.31 -1.96
C GLY A 77 -3.05 3.87 -1.05
N LYS A 78 -2.89 4.43 0.16
CA LYS A 78 -1.84 4.01 1.13
C LYS A 78 -1.82 2.48 1.32
N TYR A 79 -2.97 1.85 1.60
CA TYR A 79 -3.01 0.39 1.73
C TYR A 79 -2.61 -0.33 0.43
N ALA A 80 -3.12 0.11 -0.72
CA ALA A 80 -2.83 -0.58 -1.97
C ALA A 80 -1.35 -0.43 -2.36
N ALA A 81 -0.73 0.70 -2.02
CA ALA A 81 0.71 0.90 -2.15
C ALA A 81 1.47 -0.01 -1.17
N PHE A 82 1.00 -0.16 0.07
CA PHE A 82 1.61 -1.05 1.07
C PHE A 82 1.55 -2.53 0.65
N GLU A 83 0.43 -2.99 0.08
CA GLU A 83 0.31 -4.35 -0.46
C GLU A 83 1.35 -4.59 -1.57
N LYS A 84 1.57 -3.59 -2.43
CA LYS A 84 2.58 -3.66 -3.49
C LYS A 84 4.00 -3.58 -2.93
N TRP A 85 4.24 -2.76 -1.92
CA TRP A 85 5.51 -2.71 -1.19
C TRP A 85 5.88 -4.08 -0.62
N ASN A 86 4.95 -4.73 0.09
CA ASN A 86 5.17 -6.07 0.64
C ASN A 86 5.42 -7.11 -0.45
N ALA A 87 4.76 -7.00 -1.60
CA ALA A 87 5.06 -7.85 -2.74
C ALA A 87 6.51 -7.66 -3.23
N ARG A 88 7.05 -6.44 -3.23
CA ARG A 88 8.45 -6.19 -3.64
C ARG A 88 9.46 -6.70 -2.62
N LEU A 89 9.14 -6.66 -1.34
CA LEU A 89 9.97 -7.31 -0.32
C LEU A 89 10.04 -8.82 -0.56
N LYS A 90 8.93 -9.44 -0.98
CA LYS A 90 8.90 -10.87 -1.36
C LYS A 90 9.66 -11.16 -2.66
N ASP A 91 9.65 -10.23 -3.61
CA ASP A 91 10.44 -10.33 -4.86
C ASP A 91 11.97 -10.19 -4.61
N GLY A 92 12.39 -9.85 -3.39
CA GLY A 92 13.81 -9.77 -3.00
C GLY A 92 14.39 -8.35 -2.95
N TYR A 93 13.57 -7.31 -3.10
CA TYR A 93 14.02 -5.93 -2.92
C TYR A 93 14.17 -5.58 -1.44
N THR A 94 15.18 -4.78 -1.11
CA THR A 94 15.37 -4.32 0.27
C THR A 94 14.54 -3.07 0.59
N VAL A 95 14.19 -2.93 1.86
CA VAL A 95 13.47 -1.76 2.39
C VAL A 95 14.24 -0.46 2.09
N GLU A 96 15.57 -0.49 2.21
CA GLU A 96 16.44 0.65 1.91
C GLU A 96 16.35 1.07 0.44
N GLN A 97 16.38 0.12 -0.49
CA GLN A 97 16.27 0.41 -1.93
C GLN A 97 14.94 1.08 -2.26
N LEU A 98 13.84 0.58 -1.70
CA LEU A 98 12.51 1.14 -1.92
C LEU A 98 12.35 2.54 -1.29
N THR A 99 12.91 2.74 -0.10
CA THR A 99 12.93 4.04 0.59
C THR A 99 13.76 5.06 -0.18
N GLN A 100 14.97 4.69 -0.60
CA GLN A 100 15.86 5.53 -1.40
C GLN A 100 15.23 5.89 -2.75
N ALA A 101 14.63 4.93 -3.43
CA ALA A 101 13.90 5.18 -4.67
C ALA A 101 12.75 6.18 -4.48
N THR A 102 12.06 6.10 -3.35
CA THR A 102 10.98 7.02 -3.00
C THR A 102 11.50 8.45 -2.75
N ALA A 103 12.59 8.59 -2.01
CA ALA A 103 13.23 9.88 -1.77
C ALA A 103 13.70 10.53 -3.09
N ASN A 104 14.38 9.76 -3.95
CA ASN A 104 14.83 10.24 -5.25
C ASN A 104 13.67 10.65 -6.16
N PHE A 105 12.57 9.88 -6.14
CA PHE A 105 11.36 10.23 -6.87
C PHE A 105 10.75 11.54 -6.35
N ALA A 106 10.67 11.73 -5.03
CA ALA A 106 10.16 12.96 -4.43
C ALA A 106 10.98 14.19 -4.88
N LEU A 107 12.31 14.08 -4.91
CA LEU A 107 13.20 15.13 -5.41
C LEU A 107 12.97 15.43 -6.89
N ASP A 108 12.81 14.39 -7.74
CA ASP A 108 12.55 14.58 -9.17
C ASP A 108 11.20 15.23 -9.47
N MET A 109 10.24 15.07 -8.56
CA MET A 109 8.88 15.58 -8.67
C MET A 109 8.64 16.88 -7.89
N ALA A 110 9.63 17.41 -7.16
CA ALA A 110 9.48 18.60 -6.32
C ALA A 110 8.96 19.84 -7.08
N ASN A 111 9.36 19.99 -8.34
CA ASN A 111 8.96 21.12 -9.21
C ASN A 111 7.74 20.81 -10.10
N LYS A 112 7.07 19.66 -9.93
CA LYS A 112 5.93 19.26 -10.76
C LYS A 112 4.61 19.46 -10.04
N GLU A 113 3.57 19.79 -10.79
CA GLU A 113 2.22 19.87 -10.27
C GLU A 113 1.70 18.49 -9.84
N ARG A 114 0.98 18.44 -8.71
CA ARG A 114 0.49 17.20 -8.08
C ARG A 114 -0.29 16.28 -9.02
N LYS A 115 -1.05 16.82 -9.97
CA LYS A 115 -1.83 16.03 -10.96
C LYS A 115 -0.95 15.19 -11.89
N TYR A 116 0.29 15.62 -12.15
CA TYR A 116 1.24 14.88 -13.00
C TYR A 116 2.14 13.94 -12.19
N ILE A 117 2.02 13.96 -10.86
CA ILE A 117 2.74 13.03 -9.99
C ILE A 117 2.00 11.69 -10.00
N MET A 118 2.77 10.65 -10.30
CA MET A 118 2.28 9.28 -10.34
C MET A 118 1.78 8.82 -8.96
N HIS A 119 0.70 8.02 -8.93
CA HIS A 119 0.21 7.42 -7.69
C HIS A 119 1.18 6.37 -7.13
N GLY A 120 1.32 6.30 -5.80
CA GLY A 120 2.18 5.31 -5.14
C GLY A 120 1.86 3.86 -5.49
N VAL A 121 0.58 3.53 -5.71
CA VAL A 121 0.14 2.18 -6.15
C VAL A 121 0.75 1.80 -7.51
N LYS A 122 0.85 2.78 -8.43
CA LYS A 122 1.47 2.57 -9.75
C LYS A 122 2.99 2.50 -9.59
N PHE A 123 3.58 3.35 -8.74
CA PHE A 123 5.01 3.39 -8.48
C PHE A 123 5.57 2.05 -7.97
N PHE A 124 4.98 1.47 -6.91
CA PHE A 124 5.37 0.16 -6.37
C PHE A 124 4.73 -1.04 -7.10
N GLY A 125 3.91 -0.77 -8.12
CA GLY A 125 3.16 -1.78 -8.86
C GLY A 125 4.03 -2.69 -9.73
N ARG A 126 3.38 -3.54 -10.54
CA ARG A 126 4.04 -4.52 -11.43
C ARG A 126 4.99 -3.90 -12.47
N GLY A 127 4.84 -2.61 -12.76
CA GLY A 127 5.71 -1.91 -13.72
C GLY A 127 7.05 -1.49 -13.14
N GLU A 128 7.30 -1.75 -11.85
CA GLU A 128 8.60 -1.56 -11.20
C GLU A 128 9.23 -0.18 -11.44
N TRP A 129 8.40 0.86 -11.48
CA TRP A 129 8.86 2.22 -11.79
C TRP A 129 9.91 2.74 -10.81
N PHE A 130 9.94 2.21 -9.59
CA PHE A 130 10.92 2.53 -8.56
C PHE A 130 12.34 2.07 -8.91
N VAL A 131 12.52 1.03 -9.74
CA VAL A 131 13.84 0.48 -10.07
C VAL A 131 14.75 1.52 -10.71
N ALA A 132 14.19 2.37 -11.57
CA ALA A 132 14.93 3.48 -12.18
C ALA A 132 15.44 4.52 -11.17
N TYR A 133 14.86 4.58 -9.98
CA TYR A 133 15.18 5.55 -8.93
C TYR A 133 16.05 4.97 -7.80
N ILE A 134 16.32 3.66 -7.79
CA ILE A 134 17.21 3.02 -6.80
C ILE A 134 18.63 3.60 -6.91
N LYS A 135 19.14 3.73 -8.14
CA LYS A 135 20.50 4.23 -8.41
C LYS A 135 20.62 5.77 -8.38
N GLY A 136 19.52 6.49 -8.14
CA GLY A 136 19.47 7.95 -8.19
C GLY A 136 18.43 8.48 -9.18
N ILE A 137 18.38 9.81 -9.34
CA ILE A 137 17.44 10.45 -10.28
C ILE A 137 17.90 10.20 -11.72
N PRO A 138 17.11 9.52 -12.57
CA PRO A 138 17.52 9.20 -13.93
C PRO A 138 17.70 10.48 -14.78
N LYS A 139 18.92 10.69 -15.30
CA LYS A 139 19.28 11.87 -16.12
C LYS A 139 18.39 12.04 -17.35
N ALA A 140 17.96 10.93 -17.97
CA ALA A 140 17.08 10.95 -19.14
C ALA A 140 15.76 11.69 -18.88
N ASN A 141 15.22 11.63 -17.65
CA ASN A 141 14.00 12.35 -17.32
C ASN A 141 14.23 13.86 -17.19
N ARG A 142 15.46 14.28 -16.86
CA ARG A 142 15.89 15.69 -16.80
C ARG A 142 16.12 16.26 -18.20
N LEU A 143 16.78 15.50 -19.08
CA LEU A 143 17.10 15.91 -20.46
C LEU A 143 15.82 16.12 -21.29
N LYS A 144 14.88 15.16 -21.26
CA LYS A 144 13.58 15.29 -21.97
C LYS A 144 12.78 16.55 -21.59
N ARG A 145 13.00 17.11 -20.40
CA ARG A 145 12.39 18.39 -20.00
C ARG A 145 13.04 19.55 -20.73
N GLN A 146 14.38 19.62 -20.72
CA GLN A 146 15.16 20.69 -21.35
C GLN A 146 14.94 20.69 -22.87
N ASP A 147 15.01 19.52 -23.51
CA ASP A 147 14.80 19.37 -24.95
C ASP A 147 13.42 19.88 -25.40
N SER A 148 12.38 19.65 -24.59
CA SER A 148 11.04 20.14 -24.90
C SER A 148 10.97 21.67 -24.82
N THR A 149 11.54 22.28 -23.78
CA THR A 149 11.55 23.74 -23.61
C THR A 149 12.33 24.41 -24.72
N GLU A 150 13.50 23.88 -25.07
CA GLU A 150 14.36 24.41 -26.12
C GLU A 150 13.73 24.27 -27.51
N LYS A 151 13.04 23.16 -27.78
CA LYS A 151 12.25 22.97 -29.00
C LYS A 151 11.18 24.05 -29.17
N TYR A 152 10.43 24.38 -28.11
CA TYR A 152 9.42 25.44 -28.17
C TYR A 152 10.05 26.83 -28.25
N ALA A 153 11.15 27.08 -27.53
CA ALA A 153 11.87 28.35 -27.61
C ALA A 153 12.40 28.63 -29.03
N ARG A 154 12.92 27.59 -29.70
CA ARG A 154 13.36 27.67 -31.11
C ARG A 154 12.20 27.93 -32.06
N LEU A 155 11.09 27.21 -31.91
CA LEU A 155 9.88 27.44 -32.71
C LEU A 155 9.34 28.87 -32.54
N VAL A 156 9.35 29.41 -31.32
CA VAL A 156 8.90 30.80 -31.07
C VAL A 156 9.87 31.81 -31.66
N ALA A 157 11.19 31.55 -31.60
CA ALA A 157 12.19 32.40 -32.25
C ALA A 157 12.04 32.40 -33.78
N ASP A 158 11.70 31.27 -34.39
CA ASP A 158 11.46 31.14 -35.83
C ASP A 158 10.15 31.82 -36.30
N VAL A 159 9.22 32.13 -35.37
CA VAL A 159 7.91 32.76 -35.67
C VAL A 159 7.93 34.29 -35.54
N GLN A 160 8.95 34.88 -34.92
CA GLN A 160 9.03 36.35 -34.69
C GLN A 160 9.61 37.15 -35.88
N TYR A 161 9.16 36.86 -37.11
CA TYR A 161 9.56 37.63 -38.30
C TYR A 161 8.59 38.79 -38.61
#